data_AF-A0AA91JSC5-F1
#
_entry.id   AF-A0AA91JSC5-F1
#
_cell.length_a   1.000
_cell.length_b   1.000
_cell.length_c   1.000
_cell.angle_alpha   90.00
_cell.angle_beta   90.00
_cell.angle_gamma   90.00
#
_symmetry.space_group_name_H-M   'P 1'
#
loop_
_entity.id
_entity.type
_entity.pdbx_description
1 polymer ?
#
loop_
_entity_poly.entity_id
_entity_poly.type
_entity_poly.pdbx_seq_one_letter_code
_entity_poly.pdbx_strand_id
1 'polypeptide(L)'
;MTTAGSFADLVIQFGDIREITSLPDDRGEVEITIANQGEERVEGRFGVNLYASTNSVLELPLNSGTQQGRDELLGFIQPDISLGSGESETITLNFADSRLRVPSVVAPGSYHLIAQVDPANTVVESNEENNLASTQVSAEDSDVIITWNAVALNLAADTERLFPPVLARNLAIMHAAVYDAVNAIDRSYMPYLVEVEPKEAKGASPEAAAAAAAHRVLLNLYPQQAVELNQQLSKSLAAIPDGLAEDKGVVLGQFVADQLLAARSQDGSSNSQQDYIPGDQPGEWRPTFPNYLPARFTNWGEVTPFVIPSVLDYRTDGPPDLTSELYAQNLNEVKSLGSLNSLTRTPEQTEIAKFWSFDHPYSFSIQGFWNKIGEEIALKEGNTLVENARFFALLNLAQADAGITVIDSKYFHNFWRPITAIREADTDGNPDTVADPDWISLINLSSTPEYIGGHSIVAGAAVAVLEDFFGEDYSFSTTSSELPGVVRSYDSFYEAGLEASLSRIYAGLHYRFTHEVSFGLGEMLGEDVVQNALLPTDSLNALNTANII
;
A
#
# COMPACT_ATOMS: atom_id res chain seq x y z
N MET A 1 56.56 -2.19 0.79
CA MET A 1 55.76 -1.37 -0.13
C MET A 1 55.16 -2.33 -1.14
N THR A 2 53.97 -2.83 -0.84
CA THR A 2 53.09 -3.41 -1.84
C THR A 2 52.77 -2.30 -2.83
N THR A 3 53.08 -2.49 -4.11
CA THR A 3 52.60 -1.62 -5.18
C THR A 3 51.08 -1.60 -5.10
N ALA A 4 50.49 -0.45 -4.77
CA ALA A 4 49.07 -0.25 -4.98
C ALA A 4 48.82 -0.51 -6.47
N GLY A 5 47.96 -1.47 -6.78
CA GLY A 5 47.55 -1.70 -8.17
C GLY A 5 46.91 -0.43 -8.70
N SER A 6 47.19 -0.10 -9.96
CA SER A 6 46.34 0.80 -10.74
C SER A 6 45.07 0.01 -11.04
N PHE A 7 43.91 0.61 -10.79
CA PHE A 7 42.59 -0.01 -10.96
C PHE A 7 41.69 0.95 -11.72
N ALA A 8 40.62 0.42 -12.31
CA ALA A 8 39.52 1.24 -12.81
C ALA A 8 38.70 1.78 -11.62
N ASP A 9 37.82 2.75 -11.88
CA ASP A 9 36.85 3.26 -10.90
C ASP A 9 35.62 3.76 -11.64
N LEU A 10 34.66 2.89 -11.87
CA LEU A 10 33.41 3.23 -12.51
C LEU A 10 32.56 4.05 -11.54
N VAL A 11 31.96 5.10 -12.08
CA VAL A 11 31.01 5.95 -11.38
C VAL A 11 29.84 6.17 -12.29
N ILE A 12 28.65 6.05 -11.72
CA ILE A 12 27.39 6.23 -12.44
C ILE A 12 26.69 7.51 -11.97
N GLN A 13 26.06 8.24 -12.90
CA GLN A 13 25.29 9.45 -12.61
C GLN A 13 24.08 9.53 -13.53
N PHE A 14 22.95 10.04 -13.03
CA PHE A 14 21.81 10.37 -13.88
C PHE A 14 22.06 11.65 -14.67
N GLY A 15 21.70 11.63 -15.94
CA GLY A 15 21.61 12.79 -16.83
C GLY A 15 20.16 13.29 -16.92
N ASP A 16 19.72 13.61 -18.14
CA ASP A 16 18.33 14.01 -18.37
C ASP A 16 17.37 12.83 -18.16
N ILE A 17 16.24 13.13 -17.51
CA ILE A 17 15.14 12.20 -17.29
C ILE A 17 13.89 12.88 -17.85
N ARG A 18 13.20 12.21 -18.78
CA ARG A 18 12.08 12.80 -19.54
C ARG A 18 10.94 11.83 -19.68
N GLU A 19 9.72 12.35 -19.77
CA GLU A 19 8.51 11.59 -20.12
C GLU A 19 8.27 10.39 -19.20
N ILE A 20 8.70 10.46 -17.94
CA ILE A 20 8.38 9.43 -16.95
C ILE A 20 6.88 9.49 -16.73
N THR A 21 6.17 8.48 -17.23
CA THR A 21 4.72 8.39 -17.08
C THR A 21 4.35 7.50 -15.90
N SER A 22 3.17 7.78 -15.35
CA SER A 22 2.62 7.15 -14.15
C SER A 22 2.11 5.72 -14.45
N LEU A 23 1.72 5.48 -15.70
CA LEU A 23 1.41 4.17 -16.23
C LEU A 23 2.66 3.61 -16.92
N PRO A 24 2.95 2.30 -16.85
CA PRO A 24 4.04 1.67 -17.62
C PRO A 24 3.80 1.66 -19.15
N ASP A 25 3.05 2.62 -19.68
CA ASP A 25 2.60 2.74 -21.07
C ASP A 25 3.67 3.35 -21.99
N ASP A 26 4.84 2.69 -22.04
CA ASP A 26 5.81 2.76 -23.13
C ASP A 26 6.43 4.16 -23.39
N ARG A 27 6.43 5.07 -22.40
CA ARG A 27 7.04 6.42 -22.55
C ARG A 27 7.97 6.74 -21.39
N GLY A 28 9.12 7.31 -21.73
CA GLY A 28 10.13 7.78 -20.78
C GLY A 28 11.57 7.42 -21.18
N GLU A 29 12.47 8.36 -20.99
CA GLU A 29 13.90 8.22 -21.26
C GLU A 29 14.71 8.62 -20.04
N VAL A 30 15.69 7.79 -19.69
CA VAL A 30 16.62 8.02 -18.59
C VAL A 30 18.03 7.99 -19.17
N GLU A 31 18.72 9.13 -19.14
CA GLU A 31 20.14 9.17 -19.45
C GLU A 31 20.97 8.79 -18.22
N ILE A 32 21.96 7.95 -18.45
CA ILE A 32 22.91 7.50 -17.45
C ILE A 32 24.31 7.75 -18.00
N THR A 33 25.13 8.47 -17.25
CA THR A 33 26.54 8.65 -17.58
C THR A 33 27.39 7.73 -16.72
N ILE A 34 28.24 6.94 -17.37
CA ILE A 34 29.23 6.09 -16.73
C ILE A 34 30.60 6.71 -16.99
N ALA A 35 31.35 6.98 -15.93
CA ALA A 35 32.69 7.54 -16.00
C ALA A 35 33.69 6.58 -15.37
N ASN A 36 34.90 6.51 -15.92
CA ASN A 36 36.02 5.83 -15.28
C ASN A 36 36.93 6.86 -14.61
N GLN A 37 36.82 7.01 -13.29
CA GLN A 37 37.66 7.88 -12.47
C GLN A 37 38.99 7.24 -12.07
N GLY A 38 39.21 5.98 -12.45
CA GLY A 38 40.40 5.20 -12.15
C GLY A 38 41.54 5.45 -13.14
N GLU A 39 42.61 4.68 -12.98
CA GLU A 39 43.82 4.79 -13.78
C GLU A 39 43.87 3.73 -14.91
N GLU A 40 43.27 2.55 -14.70
CA GLU A 40 43.20 1.49 -15.73
C GLU A 40 42.03 1.69 -16.68
N ARG A 41 42.22 1.28 -17.93
CA ARG A 41 41.16 1.27 -18.94
C ARG A 41 40.18 0.12 -18.69
N VAL A 42 38.89 0.41 -18.83
CA VAL A 42 37.82 -0.60 -18.86
C VAL A 42 37.39 -0.83 -20.29
N GLU A 43 37.42 -2.08 -20.74
CA GLU A 43 36.94 -2.50 -22.07
C GLU A 43 36.08 -3.76 -21.94
N GLY A 44 34.88 -3.73 -22.50
CA GLY A 44 34.01 -4.89 -22.65
C GLY A 44 32.57 -4.63 -22.22
N ARG A 45 31.82 -5.72 -22.05
CA ARG A 45 30.41 -5.67 -21.66
C ARG A 45 30.25 -5.96 -20.18
N PHE A 46 29.65 -5.02 -19.46
CA PHE A 46 29.24 -5.18 -18.07
C PHE A 46 27.81 -4.69 -17.89
N GLY A 47 27.16 -5.13 -16.81
CA GLY A 47 25.75 -4.81 -16.57
C GLY A 47 25.56 -3.36 -16.14
N VAL A 48 24.46 -2.76 -16.58
CA VAL A 48 23.89 -1.57 -15.96
C VAL A 48 22.44 -1.89 -15.64
N ASN A 49 22.11 -1.86 -14.36
CA ASN A 49 20.76 -2.12 -13.87
C ASN A 49 20.11 -0.79 -13.52
N LEU A 50 18.82 -0.66 -13.83
CA LEU A 50 17.98 0.44 -13.38
C LEU A 50 16.89 -0.14 -12.49
N TYR A 51 16.74 0.42 -11.30
CA TYR A 51 15.74 0.02 -10.33
C TYR A 51 14.78 1.17 -10.02
N ALA A 52 13.55 0.82 -9.64
CA ALA A 52 12.64 1.72 -8.96
C ALA A 52 12.62 1.36 -7.48
N SER A 53 12.71 2.39 -6.63
CA SER A 53 12.77 2.24 -5.19
C SER A 53 11.86 3.26 -4.51
N THR A 54 11.43 2.91 -3.31
CA THR A 54 10.72 3.80 -2.39
C THR A 54 11.65 4.83 -1.74
N ASN A 55 12.96 4.58 -1.70
CA ASN A 55 13.96 5.46 -1.11
C ASN A 55 15.26 5.50 -1.93
N SER A 56 16.30 6.17 -1.43
CA SER A 56 17.54 6.36 -2.19
C SER A 56 18.55 5.21 -2.11
N VAL A 57 18.20 4.08 -1.46
CA VAL A 57 19.13 3.01 -1.10
C VAL A 57 18.79 1.74 -1.86
N LEU A 58 19.78 1.17 -2.58
CA LEU A 58 19.57 -0.07 -3.31
C LEU A 58 19.39 -1.27 -2.35
N GLU A 59 18.25 -1.94 -2.44
CA GLU A 59 17.94 -3.12 -1.66
C GLU A 59 17.40 -4.25 -2.53
N LEU A 60 18.25 -5.26 -2.75
CA LEU A 60 17.93 -6.42 -3.59
C LEU A 60 17.32 -7.58 -2.78
N PRO A 61 16.34 -8.32 -3.31
CA PRO A 61 15.86 -9.56 -2.71
C PRO A 61 17.01 -10.54 -2.45
N LEU A 62 17.22 -10.96 -1.20
CA LEU A 62 18.11 -12.08 -0.93
C LEU A 62 17.42 -13.37 -1.42
N ASN A 63 18.17 -14.21 -2.14
CA ASN A 63 17.78 -15.57 -2.57
C ASN A 63 17.40 -16.53 -1.42
N SER A 64 17.39 -16.09 -0.15
CA SER A 64 17.26 -16.92 1.05
C SER A 64 16.10 -16.55 1.99
N GLY A 65 15.12 -15.76 1.54
CA GLY A 65 13.80 -15.68 2.19
C GLY A 65 13.75 -15.08 3.60
N THR A 66 14.73 -14.25 3.98
CA THR A 66 14.73 -13.55 5.28
C THR A 66 14.88 -12.03 5.20
N GLN A 67 15.25 -11.48 4.05
CA GLN A 67 15.06 -10.07 3.68
C GLN A 67 14.71 -10.00 2.19
N GLN A 68 13.53 -9.50 1.89
CA GLN A 68 13.13 -9.08 0.54
C GLN A 68 13.63 -7.64 0.40
N GLY A 69 14.67 -7.42 -0.40
CA GLY A 69 14.97 -6.08 -0.86
C GLY A 69 13.78 -5.50 -1.62
N ARG A 70 13.61 -4.18 -1.44
CA ARG A 70 12.41 -3.41 -1.78
C ARG A 70 12.42 -2.88 -3.21
N ASP A 71 13.54 -3.06 -3.90
CA ASP A 71 13.78 -2.38 -5.15
C ASP A 71 13.53 -3.29 -6.31
N GLU A 72 12.73 -2.77 -7.23
CA GLU A 72 12.34 -3.48 -8.41
C GLU A 72 13.31 -3.14 -9.53
N LEU A 73 13.90 -4.16 -10.14
CA LEU A 73 14.66 -3.98 -11.36
C LEU A 73 13.69 -3.56 -12.48
N LEU A 74 13.73 -2.30 -12.88
CA LEU A 74 12.96 -1.80 -14.02
C LEU A 74 13.50 -2.41 -15.32
N GLY A 75 14.83 -2.46 -15.47
CA GLY A 75 15.46 -3.02 -16.64
C GLY A 75 16.97 -3.14 -16.49
N PHE A 76 17.59 -3.87 -17.40
CA PHE A 76 19.05 -4.00 -17.45
C PHE A 76 19.57 -3.91 -18.89
N ILE A 77 20.75 -3.34 -19.05
CA ILE A 77 21.52 -3.37 -20.31
C ILE A 77 22.91 -3.92 -20.07
N GLN A 78 23.57 -4.33 -21.16
CA GLN A 78 24.98 -4.71 -21.18
C GLN A 78 25.69 -3.93 -22.31
N PRO A 79 25.93 -2.62 -22.12
CA PRO A 79 26.62 -1.80 -23.09
C PRO A 79 28.06 -2.31 -23.29
N ASP A 80 28.58 -2.13 -24.50
CA ASP A 80 29.97 -2.44 -24.83
C ASP A 80 30.78 -1.15 -24.65
N ILE A 81 31.40 -1.01 -23.49
CA ILE A 81 32.02 0.24 -23.04
C ILE A 81 33.53 0.14 -23.17
N SER A 82 34.16 1.24 -23.60
CA SER A 82 35.61 1.40 -23.67
C SER A 82 36.02 2.75 -23.08
N LEU A 83 36.31 2.79 -21.78
CA LEU A 83 36.64 4.01 -21.04
C LEU A 83 38.07 3.97 -20.51
N GLY A 84 38.90 4.87 -21.02
CA GLY A 84 40.18 5.23 -20.39
C GLY A 84 39.98 6.09 -19.14
N SER A 85 41.09 6.38 -18.45
CA SER A 85 41.10 7.25 -17.26
C SER A 85 40.50 8.63 -17.57
N GLY A 86 39.48 9.02 -16.79
CA GLY A 86 38.74 10.27 -16.91
C GLY A 86 37.74 10.33 -18.08
N GLU A 87 37.61 9.26 -18.87
CA GLU A 87 36.61 9.20 -19.95
C GLU A 87 35.23 8.84 -19.38
N SER A 88 34.18 9.25 -20.09
CA SER A 88 32.80 8.90 -19.78
C SER A 88 31.98 8.61 -21.03
N GLU A 89 30.94 7.82 -20.85
CA GLU A 89 29.96 7.49 -21.89
C GLU A 89 28.55 7.65 -21.32
N THR A 90 27.68 8.33 -22.05
CA THR A 90 26.27 8.49 -21.70
C THR A 90 25.43 7.52 -22.51
N ILE A 91 24.55 6.81 -21.82
CA ILE A 91 23.63 5.83 -22.40
C ILE A 91 22.21 6.27 -22.08
N THR A 92 21.34 6.20 -23.08
CA THR A 92 19.91 6.45 -22.90
C THR A 92 19.17 5.12 -22.75
N LEU A 93 18.50 4.96 -21.61
CA LEU A 93 17.52 3.89 -21.38
C LEU A 93 16.15 4.42 -21.81
N ASN A 94 15.54 3.79 -22.82
CA ASN A 94 14.21 4.15 -23.28
C ASN A 94 13.22 3.07 -22.83
N PHE A 95 12.22 3.44 -22.03
CA PHE A 95 11.26 2.48 -21.47
C PHE A 95 10.36 1.82 -22.52
N ALA A 96 10.27 2.35 -23.74
CA ALA A 96 9.63 1.67 -24.86
C ALA A 96 10.43 0.44 -25.36
N ASP A 97 11.69 0.28 -24.95
CA ASP A 97 12.50 -0.88 -25.33
C ASP A 97 12.02 -2.13 -24.57
N SER A 98 11.39 -3.05 -25.30
CA SER A 98 10.95 -4.35 -24.79
C SER A 98 12.01 -5.19 -24.05
N ARG A 99 13.30 -4.90 -24.24
CA ARG A 99 14.42 -5.56 -23.54
C ARG A 99 14.65 -5.03 -22.13
N LEU A 100 14.11 -3.86 -21.82
CA LEU A 100 14.14 -3.20 -20.51
C LEU A 100 12.88 -3.47 -19.70
N ARG A 101 12.10 -4.52 -20.00
CA ARG A 101 10.81 -4.75 -19.35
C ARG A 101 10.91 -5.64 -18.11
N VAL A 102 10.63 -5.04 -16.95
CA VAL A 102 9.90 -5.69 -15.86
C VAL A 102 8.67 -4.82 -15.59
N PRO A 103 7.43 -5.34 -15.63
CA PRO A 103 6.22 -4.57 -15.31
C PRO A 103 6.32 -3.97 -13.91
N SER A 104 6.52 -2.65 -13.84
CA SER A 104 6.73 -1.91 -12.59
C SER A 104 5.55 -2.10 -11.61
N VAL A 105 5.89 -2.41 -10.35
CA VAL A 105 5.02 -2.48 -9.17
C VAL A 105 5.09 -1.22 -8.32
N VAL A 106 5.97 -0.27 -8.64
CA VAL A 106 6.03 1.02 -7.93
C VAL A 106 4.80 1.84 -8.27
N ALA A 107 4.10 2.27 -7.22
CA ALA A 107 2.89 3.07 -7.33
C ALA A 107 3.14 4.32 -8.19
N PRO A 108 2.31 4.59 -9.21
CA PRO A 108 2.34 5.83 -9.98
C PRO A 108 2.52 7.12 -9.15
N GLY A 109 3.70 7.76 -9.19
CA GLY A 109 3.91 9.02 -8.47
C GLY A 109 5.37 9.38 -8.24
N SER A 110 5.72 9.77 -7.00
CA SER A 110 7.11 10.08 -6.62
C SER A 110 7.86 8.85 -6.13
N TYR A 111 8.91 8.45 -6.84
CA TYR A 111 9.79 7.33 -6.48
C TYR A 111 11.24 7.64 -6.81
N HIS A 112 12.16 6.80 -6.35
CA HIS A 112 13.57 6.91 -6.69
C HIS A 112 13.90 5.98 -7.85
N LEU A 113 14.58 6.51 -8.86
CA LEU A 113 15.33 5.69 -9.80
C LEU A 113 16.71 5.45 -9.20
N ILE A 114 17.15 4.20 -9.17
CA ILE A 114 18.49 3.81 -8.75
C ILE A 114 19.20 3.14 -9.92
N ALA A 115 20.32 3.70 -10.35
CA ALA A 115 21.15 3.12 -11.39
C ALA A 115 22.37 2.45 -10.77
N GLN A 116 22.68 1.23 -11.21
CA GLN A 116 23.82 0.45 -10.76
C GLN A 116 24.69 0.04 -11.95
N VAL A 117 25.97 0.40 -11.93
CA VAL A 117 26.96 -0.12 -12.88
C VAL A 117 27.68 -1.34 -12.29
N ASP A 118 28.05 -2.28 -13.15
CA ASP A 118 28.73 -3.54 -12.81
C ASP A 118 28.12 -4.30 -11.61
N PRO A 119 26.82 -4.65 -11.64
CA PRO A 119 26.15 -5.32 -10.53
C PRO A 119 26.72 -6.70 -10.19
N ALA A 120 27.48 -7.30 -11.12
CA ALA A 120 28.13 -8.60 -10.95
C ALA A 120 29.56 -8.49 -10.40
N ASN A 121 30.05 -7.26 -10.16
CA ASN A 121 31.38 -6.97 -9.64
C ASN A 121 32.48 -7.64 -10.48
N THR A 122 32.34 -7.57 -11.81
CA THR A 122 33.22 -8.24 -12.78
C THR A 122 34.43 -7.42 -13.17
N VAL A 123 34.33 -6.09 -13.08
CA VAL A 123 35.44 -5.15 -13.20
C VAL A 123 36.10 -5.06 -11.83
N VAL A 124 37.43 -5.02 -11.80
CA VAL A 124 38.15 -4.84 -10.53
C VAL A 124 38.39 -3.35 -10.34
N GLU A 125 37.76 -2.80 -9.30
CA GLU A 125 37.67 -1.37 -9.11
C GLU A 125 38.42 -0.90 -7.86
N SER A 126 38.79 0.38 -7.84
CA SER A 126 39.42 1.01 -6.68
C SER A 126 38.42 1.31 -5.57
N ASN A 127 37.16 1.52 -5.94
CA ASN A 127 36.02 1.74 -5.06
C ASN A 127 34.80 1.07 -5.70
N GLU A 128 34.03 0.33 -4.90
CA GLU A 128 32.80 -0.33 -5.35
C GLU A 128 31.55 0.41 -4.82
N GLU A 129 31.74 1.37 -3.90
CA GLU A 129 30.65 2.10 -3.23
C GLU A 129 30.07 3.25 -4.07
N ASN A 130 30.75 3.63 -5.15
CA ASN A 130 30.37 4.67 -6.12
C ASN A 130 29.73 4.12 -7.41
N ASN A 131 29.44 2.82 -7.43
CA ASN A 131 28.75 2.15 -8.53
C ASN A 131 27.22 2.36 -8.52
N LEU A 132 26.71 3.21 -7.63
CA LEU A 132 25.29 3.52 -7.48
C LEU A 132 25.01 5.03 -7.57
N ALA A 133 23.93 5.37 -8.26
CA ALA A 133 23.32 6.70 -8.21
C ALA A 133 21.83 6.58 -7.96
N SER A 134 21.25 7.54 -7.24
CA SER A 134 19.82 7.60 -6.98
C SER A 134 19.29 9.01 -7.27
N THR A 135 18.09 9.11 -7.84
CA THR A 135 17.40 10.37 -8.10
C THR A 135 15.89 10.22 -7.95
N GLN A 136 15.23 11.23 -7.38
CA GLN A 136 13.78 11.21 -7.17
C GLN A 136 13.04 11.72 -8.41
N VAL A 137 12.22 10.87 -9.02
CA VAL A 137 11.36 11.20 -10.16
C VAL A 137 9.91 11.29 -9.73
N SER A 138 9.12 12.05 -10.48
CA SER A 138 7.65 12.11 -10.32
C SER A 138 7.05 11.99 -11.72
N ALA A 139 5.96 11.25 -11.85
CA ALA A 139 5.33 11.07 -13.15
C ALA A 139 4.74 12.37 -13.71
N GLU A 140 5.03 12.69 -14.98
CA GLU A 140 4.69 13.97 -15.62
C GLU A 140 3.17 14.16 -15.84
N ASP A 141 2.42 13.06 -15.95
CA ASP A 141 0.96 13.07 -16.16
C ASP A 141 0.16 12.93 -14.83
N SER A 142 0.83 12.99 -13.66
CA SER A 142 0.17 12.83 -12.35
C SER A 142 -0.19 14.17 -11.70
N ASP A 143 -1.36 14.23 -11.06
CA ASP A 143 -1.71 15.37 -10.22
C ASP A 143 -1.05 15.28 -8.83
N VAL A 144 -1.20 16.35 -8.05
CA VAL A 144 -0.61 16.42 -6.71
C VAL A 144 -1.27 15.43 -5.73
N ILE A 145 -2.52 15.00 -5.94
CA ILE A 145 -3.19 14.02 -5.06
C ILE A 145 -2.53 12.65 -5.23
N ILE A 146 -2.39 12.21 -6.47
CA ILE A 146 -1.72 10.95 -6.83
C ILE A 146 -0.26 10.99 -6.37
N THR A 147 0.44 12.09 -6.61
CA THR A 147 1.83 12.26 -6.17
C THR A 147 1.97 12.03 -4.66
N TRP A 148 1.11 12.65 -3.85
CA TRP A 148 1.19 12.54 -2.40
C TRP A 148 0.63 11.20 -1.86
N ASN A 149 -0.29 10.55 -2.59
CA ASN A 149 -0.68 9.17 -2.31
C ASN A 149 0.52 8.22 -2.41
N ALA A 150 1.24 8.25 -3.54
CA ALA A 150 2.45 7.46 -3.74
C ALA A 150 3.52 7.74 -2.66
N VAL A 151 3.69 9.01 -2.27
CA VAL A 151 4.60 9.37 -1.15
C VAL A 151 4.18 8.69 0.15
N ALA A 152 2.88 8.68 0.47
CA ALA A 152 2.37 8.04 1.68
C ALA A 152 2.56 6.51 1.64
N LEU A 153 2.34 5.88 0.48
CA LEU A 153 2.58 4.44 0.29
C LEU A 153 4.07 4.08 0.40
N ASN A 154 4.95 4.92 -0.15
CA ASN A 154 6.40 4.73 -0.05
C ASN A 154 6.90 4.88 1.39
N LEU A 155 6.38 5.87 2.13
CA LEU A 155 6.65 6.00 3.57
C LEU A 155 6.15 4.78 4.35
N ALA A 156 5.02 4.20 3.94
CA ALA A 156 4.47 3.01 4.57
C ALA A 156 5.39 1.79 4.40
N ALA A 157 5.93 1.63 3.20
CA ALA A 157 6.91 0.60 2.87
C ALA A 157 8.30 0.85 3.49
N ASP A 158 8.69 2.11 3.71
CA ASP A 158 10.00 2.45 4.27
C ASP A 158 10.07 2.40 5.81
N THR A 159 8.94 2.65 6.47
CA THR A 159 8.88 2.64 7.94
C THR A 159 8.83 1.21 8.45
N GLU A 160 9.76 0.83 9.34
CA GLU A 160 9.81 -0.51 9.93
C GLU A 160 8.46 -0.86 10.60
N ARG A 161 7.67 -1.64 9.87
CA ARG A 161 6.43 -2.30 10.29
C ARG A 161 5.33 -1.35 10.77
N LEU A 162 4.84 -0.50 9.86
CA LEU A 162 3.48 0.05 10.00
C LEU A 162 2.47 -1.08 9.88
N PHE A 163 1.78 -1.36 10.96
CA PHE A 163 0.77 -2.41 10.96
C PHE A 163 -0.48 -1.96 10.18
N PRO A 164 -1.19 -2.89 9.52
CA PRO A 164 -2.30 -2.56 8.63
C PRO A 164 -3.34 -1.56 9.21
N PRO A 165 -3.79 -1.71 10.48
CA PRO A 165 -4.76 -0.77 11.05
C PRO A 165 -4.19 0.65 11.24
N VAL A 166 -2.89 0.78 11.55
CA VAL A 166 -2.21 2.07 11.70
C VAL A 166 -2.08 2.75 10.35
N LEU A 167 -1.72 2.01 9.31
CA LEU A 167 -1.60 2.56 7.96
C LEU A 167 -2.96 3.06 7.46
N ALA A 168 -4.03 2.27 7.61
CA ALA A 168 -5.39 2.66 7.23
C ALA A 168 -5.78 4.00 7.86
N ARG A 169 -5.56 4.13 9.17
CA ARG A 169 -5.80 5.37 9.92
C ARG A 169 -4.97 6.53 9.38
N ASN A 170 -3.68 6.33 9.15
CA ASN A 170 -2.79 7.40 8.71
C ASN A 170 -3.14 7.92 7.32
N LEU A 171 -3.48 7.02 6.39
CA LEU A 171 -3.97 7.38 5.06
C LEU A 171 -5.32 8.11 5.13
N ALA A 172 -6.23 7.70 6.01
CA ALA A 172 -7.52 8.38 6.20
C ALA A 172 -7.35 9.83 6.69
N ILE A 173 -6.46 10.07 7.65
CA ILE A 173 -6.19 11.42 8.16
C ILE A 173 -5.62 12.31 7.06
N MET A 174 -4.63 11.79 6.32
CA MET A 174 -3.98 12.52 5.25
C MET A 174 -4.95 12.87 4.13
N HIS A 175 -5.63 11.87 3.58
CA HIS A 175 -6.54 12.08 2.44
C HIS A 175 -7.77 12.90 2.82
N ALA A 176 -8.29 12.78 4.05
CA ALA A 176 -9.36 13.67 4.52
C ALA A 176 -8.90 15.13 4.63
N ALA A 177 -7.67 15.38 5.11
CA ALA A 177 -7.12 16.75 5.17
C ALA A 177 -6.87 17.33 3.77
N VAL A 178 -6.34 16.51 2.85
CA VAL A 178 -6.15 16.89 1.44
C VAL A 178 -7.51 17.22 0.80
N TYR A 179 -8.51 16.37 1.00
CA TYR A 179 -9.86 16.58 0.51
C TYR A 179 -10.47 17.88 1.02
N ASP A 180 -10.49 18.12 2.33
CA ASP A 180 -11.08 19.33 2.89
C ASP A 180 -10.36 20.59 2.41
N ALA A 181 -9.03 20.53 2.22
CA ALA A 181 -8.24 21.65 1.72
C ALA A 181 -8.58 21.98 0.25
N VAL A 182 -8.72 20.97 -0.61
CA VAL A 182 -9.12 21.14 -2.02
C VAL A 182 -10.58 21.58 -2.11
N ASN A 183 -11.48 20.88 -1.40
CA ASN A 183 -12.91 21.13 -1.44
C ASN A 183 -13.30 22.48 -0.79
N ALA A 184 -12.50 23.03 0.12
CA ALA A 184 -12.69 24.40 0.63
C ALA A 184 -12.65 25.45 -0.49
N ILE A 185 -11.87 25.18 -1.55
CA ILE A 185 -11.71 26.02 -2.75
C ILE A 185 -12.74 25.64 -3.82
N ASP A 186 -12.84 24.34 -4.15
CA ASP A 186 -13.68 23.82 -5.23
C ASP A 186 -15.19 23.84 -4.90
N ARG A 187 -15.55 23.33 -3.71
CA ARG A 187 -16.90 23.34 -3.12
C ARG A 187 -17.97 22.53 -3.85
N SER A 188 -17.59 21.61 -4.73
CA SER A 188 -18.57 20.71 -5.35
C SER A 188 -19.22 19.76 -4.35
N TYR A 189 -18.55 19.47 -3.22
CA TYR A 189 -18.97 18.48 -2.23
C TYR A 189 -19.05 19.05 -0.81
N MET A 190 -19.67 18.32 0.11
CA MET A 190 -19.72 18.67 1.54
C MET A 190 -18.35 18.42 2.21
N PRO A 191 -17.86 19.32 3.09
CA PRO A 191 -16.63 19.06 3.83
C PRO A 191 -16.77 17.80 4.69
N TYR A 192 -15.67 17.08 4.89
CA TYR A 192 -15.58 15.97 5.83
C TYR A 192 -15.67 16.47 7.27
N LEU A 193 -14.76 17.38 7.65
CA LEU A 193 -14.65 17.86 9.02
C LEU A 193 -14.45 19.38 9.10
N VAL A 194 -13.61 19.94 8.24
CA VAL A 194 -13.17 21.33 8.32
C VAL A 194 -13.93 22.18 7.32
N GLU A 195 -14.93 22.92 7.82
CA GLU A 195 -15.61 23.93 7.03
C GLU A 195 -14.81 25.24 7.02
N VAL A 196 -14.37 25.65 5.84
CA VAL A 196 -13.64 26.91 5.62
C VAL A 196 -14.57 27.93 4.97
N GLU A 197 -14.56 29.16 5.47
CA GLU A 197 -15.37 30.24 4.90
C GLU A 197 -14.90 30.59 3.48
N PRO A 198 -15.80 30.83 2.51
CA PRO A 198 -15.42 31.07 1.10
C PRO A 198 -14.46 32.24 0.90
N LYS A 199 -14.54 33.26 1.77
CA LYS A 199 -13.63 34.41 1.73
C LYS A 199 -12.18 34.04 2.09
N GLU A 200 -11.98 33.01 2.90
CA GLU A 200 -10.67 32.57 3.42
C GLU A 200 -9.94 31.70 2.39
N ALA A 201 -10.67 30.83 1.68
CA ALA A 201 -10.14 30.03 0.58
C ALA A 201 -10.00 30.81 -0.75
N LYS A 202 -10.55 32.02 -0.85
CA LYS A 202 -10.63 32.76 -2.11
C LYS A 202 -9.25 33.06 -2.72
N GLY A 203 -9.03 32.50 -3.90
CA GLY A 203 -7.84 32.70 -4.71
C GLY A 203 -6.62 31.94 -4.20
N ALA A 204 -6.80 30.93 -3.34
CA ALA A 204 -5.77 29.94 -3.03
C ALA A 204 -5.62 28.95 -4.19
N SER A 205 -4.40 28.44 -4.41
CA SER A 205 -4.17 27.30 -5.31
C SER A 205 -4.60 26.01 -4.61
N PRO A 206 -5.47 25.19 -5.23
CA PRO A 206 -5.86 23.91 -4.66
C PRO A 206 -4.71 22.89 -4.66
N GLU A 207 -3.78 22.97 -5.61
CA GLU A 207 -2.60 22.12 -5.65
C GLU A 207 -1.64 22.41 -4.48
N ALA A 208 -1.39 23.69 -4.19
CA ALA A 208 -0.58 24.11 -3.05
C ALA A 208 -1.25 23.72 -1.72
N ALA A 209 -2.58 23.84 -1.64
CA ALA A 209 -3.36 23.44 -0.48
C ALA A 209 -3.30 21.93 -0.24
N ALA A 210 -3.46 21.11 -1.28
CA ALA A 210 -3.31 19.66 -1.21
C ALA A 210 -1.90 19.25 -0.75
N ALA A 211 -0.85 19.79 -1.40
CA ALA A 211 0.54 19.46 -1.06
C ALA A 211 0.89 19.83 0.38
N ALA A 212 0.49 21.02 0.82
CA ALA A 212 0.76 21.48 2.17
C ALA A 212 -0.04 20.70 3.23
N ALA A 213 -1.28 20.31 2.94
CA ALA A 213 -2.07 19.46 3.83
C ALA A 213 -1.46 18.06 3.98
N ALA A 214 -1.13 17.41 2.86
CA ALA A 214 -0.48 16.11 2.83
C ALA A 214 0.84 16.13 3.59
N HIS A 215 1.74 17.08 3.27
CA HIS A 215 3.02 17.26 3.95
C HIS A 215 2.84 17.45 5.45
N ARG A 216 1.92 18.32 5.88
CA ARG A 216 1.71 18.64 7.28
C ARG A 216 1.24 17.44 8.09
N VAL A 217 0.31 16.65 7.55
CA VAL A 217 -0.15 15.39 8.18
C VAL A 217 0.98 14.38 8.24
N LEU A 218 1.63 14.10 7.10
CA LEU A 218 2.68 13.09 7.03
C LEU A 218 3.87 13.44 7.92
N LEU A 219 4.29 14.71 7.99
CA LEU A 219 5.39 15.15 8.85
C LEU A 219 5.05 14.99 10.34
N ASN A 220 3.78 15.13 10.71
CA ASN A 220 3.33 14.90 12.08
C ASN A 220 3.37 13.40 12.44
N LEU A 221 2.91 12.54 11.53
CA LEU A 221 2.83 11.09 11.72
C LEU A 221 4.19 10.40 11.58
N TYR A 222 5.07 10.94 10.73
CA TYR A 222 6.35 10.37 10.31
C TYR A 222 7.48 11.41 10.44
N PRO A 223 7.78 11.88 11.66
CA PRO A 223 8.75 12.96 11.87
C PRO A 223 10.20 12.57 11.50
N GLN A 224 10.50 11.27 11.41
CA GLN A 224 11.83 10.80 11.03
C GLN A 224 12.11 10.97 9.53
N GLN A 225 11.07 11.13 8.72
CA GLN A 225 11.12 11.27 7.27
C GLN A 225 11.01 12.74 6.84
N ALA A 226 11.39 13.66 7.74
CA ALA A 226 11.26 15.09 7.53
C ALA A 226 12.08 15.60 6.33
N VAL A 227 13.24 14.99 6.05
CA VAL A 227 14.10 15.42 4.94
C VAL A 227 13.40 15.15 3.61
N GLU A 228 12.93 13.92 3.41
CA GLU A 228 12.26 13.44 2.21
C GLU A 228 10.94 14.18 2.00
N LEU A 229 10.15 14.35 3.07
CA LEU A 229 8.90 15.10 3.04
C LEU A 229 9.10 16.58 2.66
N ASN A 230 10.11 17.25 3.22
CA ASN A 230 10.41 18.64 2.89
C ASN A 230 10.90 18.82 1.45
N GLN A 231 11.69 17.87 0.95
CA GLN A 231 12.13 17.84 -0.45
C GLN A 231 10.94 17.67 -1.39
N GLN A 232 10.05 16.72 -1.09
CA GLN A 232 8.84 16.49 -1.88
C GLN A 232 7.91 17.71 -1.89
N LEU A 233 7.69 18.36 -0.75
CA LEU A 233 6.92 19.61 -0.70
C LEU A 233 7.55 20.71 -1.56
N SER A 234 8.87 20.88 -1.46
CA SER A 234 9.58 21.87 -2.27
C SER A 234 9.42 21.60 -3.77
N LYS A 235 9.45 20.32 -4.18
CA LYS A 235 9.22 19.89 -5.57
C LYS A 235 7.79 20.17 -6.03
N SER A 236 6.78 19.84 -5.22
CA SER A 236 5.37 20.12 -5.54
C SER A 236 5.08 21.61 -5.67
N LEU A 237 5.65 22.44 -4.80
CA LEU A 237 5.46 23.89 -4.83
C LEU A 237 6.17 24.55 -6.03
N ALA A 238 7.36 24.09 -6.39
CA ALA A 238 8.09 24.61 -7.56
C ALA A 238 7.37 24.39 -8.90
N ALA A 239 6.39 23.48 -8.97
CA ALA A 239 5.55 23.28 -10.14
C ALA A 239 4.39 24.29 -10.25
N ILE A 240 4.16 25.09 -9.20
CA ILE A 240 3.07 26.06 -9.10
C ILE A 240 3.65 27.48 -9.32
N PRO A 241 2.96 28.38 -10.05
CA PRO A 241 3.46 29.73 -10.22
C PRO A 241 3.59 30.49 -8.89
N ASP A 242 4.81 30.93 -8.57
CA ASP A 242 5.12 31.74 -7.39
C ASP A 242 4.15 32.91 -7.20
N GLY A 243 3.57 33.01 -6.00
CA GLY A 243 2.86 34.21 -5.56
C GLY A 243 1.70 33.98 -4.59
N LEU A 244 0.83 34.98 -4.49
CA LEU A 244 -0.22 35.03 -3.46
C LEU A 244 -1.18 33.82 -3.48
N ALA A 245 -1.42 33.21 -4.64
CA ALA A 245 -2.30 32.05 -4.74
C ALA A 245 -1.66 30.81 -4.11
N GLU A 246 -0.38 30.58 -4.37
CA GLU A 246 0.41 29.52 -3.77
C GLU A 246 0.53 29.73 -2.24
N ASP A 247 0.94 30.93 -1.80
CA ASP A 247 1.06 31.27 -0.37
C ASP A 247 -0.23 30.99 0.41
N LYS A 248 -1.37 31.40 -0.17
CA LYS A 248 -2.69 31.14 0.43
C LYS A 248 -3.04 29.66 0.45
N GLY A 249 -2.71 28.93 -0.61
CA GLY A 249 -2.90 27.48 -0.67
C GLY A 249 -2.13 26.79 0.45
N VAL A 250 -0.84 27.11 0.61
CA VAL A 250 -0.01 26.55 1.68
C VAL A 250 -0.60 26.81 3.06
N VAL A 251 -1.01 28.05 3.35
CA VAL A 251 -1.63 28.41 4.64
C VAL A 251 -2.94 27.65 4.86
N LEU A 252 -3.79 27.55 3.83
CA LEU A 252 -5.06 26.82 3.91
C LEU A 252 -4.84 25.33 4.17
N GLY A 253 -3.94 24.69 3.42
CA GLY A 253 -3.63 23.27 3.58
C GLY A 253 -3.09 22.94 4.96
N GLN A 254 -2.15 23.76 5.48
CA GLN A 254 -1.63 23.60 6.84
C GLN A 254 -2.72 23.78 7.90
N PHE A 255 -3.61 24.77 7.74
CA PHE A 255 -4.72 24.98 8.65
C PHE A 255 -5.65 23.78 8.71
N VAL A 256 -6.09 23.26 7.56
CA VAL A 256 -6.98 22.09 7.48
C VAL A 256 -6.31 20.86 8.10
N ALA A 257 -5.05 20.60 7.75
CA ALA A 257 -4.29 19.49 8.31
C ALA A 257 -4.16 19.56 9.84
N ASP A 258 -3.87 20.75 10.39
CA ASP A 258 -3.78 20.94 11.84
C ASP A 258 -5.11 20.65 12.55
N GLN A 259 -6.25 21.02 11.94
CA GLN A 259 -7.58 20.74 12.47
C GLN A 259 -7.91 19.24 12.45
N LEU A 260 -7.57 18.54 11.36
CA LEU A 260 -7.73 17.08 11.26
C LEU A 260 -6.86 16.34 12.29
N LEU A 261 -5.58 16.71 12.40
CA LEU A 261 -4.66 16.13 13.38
C LEU A 261 -5.16 16.38 14.81
N ALA A 262 -5.66 17.58 15.10
CA ALA A 262 -6.22 17.90 16.41
C ALA A 262 -7.44 17.03 16.73
N ALA A 263 -8.37 16.89 15.79
CA ALA A 263 -9.57 16.05 15.95
C ALA A 263 -9.21 14.57 16.18
N ARG A 264 -8.10 14.09 15.59
CA ARG A 264 -7.63 12.71 15.72
C ARG A 264 -6.58 12.48 16.81
N SER A 265 -6.22 13.52 17.57
CA SER A 265 -5.17 13.42 18.61
C SER A 265 -5.57 12.57 19.83
N GLN A 266 -6.87 12.38 20.05
CA GLN A 266 -7.45 11.63 21.17
C GLN A 266 -8.45 10.56 20.71
N ASP A 267 -8.27 10.06 19.49
CA ASP A 267 -9.17 9.07 18.89
C ASP A 267 -8.97 7.66 19.44
N GLY A 268 -8.14 7.46 20.48
CA GLY A 268 -7.86 6.16 21.09
C GLY A 268 -6.73 5.37 20.45
N SER A 269 -6.15 5.81 19.32
CA SER A 269 -5.10 5.05 18.62
C SER A 269 -3.78 4.97 19.38
N SER A 270 -3.52 5.93 20.28
CA SER A 270 -2.33 6.01 21.13
C SER A 270 -2.52 5.36 22.51
N ASN A 271 -3.72 4.82 22.79
CA ASN A 271 -3.98 4.12 24.04
C ASN A 271 -3.10 2.87 24.13
N SER A 272 -2.75 2.49 25.36
CA SER A 272 -2.06 1.23 25.61
C SER A 272 -2.92 0.06 25.17
N GLN A 273 -2.29 -1.00 24.67
CA GLN A 273 -2.96 -2.28 24.43
C GLN A 273 -3.73 -2.71 25.68
N GLN A 274 -4.98 -3.11 25.50
CA GLN A 274 -5.80 -3.67 26.56
C GLN A 274 -5.25 -5.01 27.04
N ASP A 275 -5.48 -5.30 28.32
CA ASP A 275 -5.23 -6.60 28.91
C ASP A 275 -6.08 -7.65 28.20
N TYR A 276 -5.42 -8.46 27.39
CA TYR A 276 -6.02 -9.59 26.71
C TYR A 276 -5.31 -10.86 27.20
N ILE A 277 -6.10 -11.80 27.72
CA ILE A 277 -5.63 -13.09 28.19
C ILE A 277 -5.96 -14.11 27.09
N PRO A 278 -4.96 -14.66 26.39
CA PRO A 278 -5.20 -15.72 25.42
C PRO A 278 -5.91 -16.92 26.06
N GLY A 279 -6.78 -17.56 25.29
CA GLY A 279 -7.50 -18.75 25.73
C GLY A 279 -6.65 -20.02 25.66
N ASP A 280 -7.19 -21.11 26.21
CA ASP A 280 -6.57 -22.45 26.19
C ASP A 280 -7.54 -23.56 25.79
N GLN A 281 -8.85 -23.27 25.65
CA GLN A 281 -9.86 -24.22 25.21
C GLN A 281 -9.97 -24.28 23.68
N PRO A 282 -10.38 -25.43 23.09
CA PRO A 282 -10.65 -25.53 21.65
C PRO A 282 -11.55 -24.40 21.16
N GLY A 283 -11.20 -23.80 20.03
CA GLY A 283 -11.89 -22.63 19.48
C GLY A 283 -11.35 -21.28 19.94
N GLU A 284 -10.65 -21.20 21.09
CA GLU A 284 -10.13 -19.93 21.61
C GLU A 284 -8.76 -19.58 21.03
N TRP A 285 -8.60 -18.33 20.60
CA TRP A 285 -7.33 -17.86 20.08
C TRP A 285 -6.23 -17.87 21.14
N ARG A 286 -5.04 -18.25 20.67
CA ARG A 286 -3.79 -18.25 21.42
C ARG A 286 -2.62 -17.94 20.48
N PRO A 287 -1.48 -17.46 21.00
CA PRO A 287 -0.26 -17.31 20.20
C PRO A 287 0.03 -18.58 19.39
N THR A 288 0.33 -18.40 18.11
CA THR A 288 0.38 -19.51 17.15
C THR A 288 1.80 -19.98 16.86
N PHE A 289 1.95 -21.26 16.55
CA PHE A 289 3.19 -21.82 16.01
C PHE A 289 3.62 -21.06 14.73
N PRO A 290 4.93 -20.89 14.46
CA PRO A 290 6.08 -21.30 15.27
C PRO A 290 6.55 -20.24 16.28
N ASN A 291 6.12 -19.00 16.13
CA ASN A 291 6.75 -17.86 16.80
C ASN A 291 6.08 -17.45 18.11
N TYR A 292 4.82 -17.86 18.32
CA TYR A 292 4.04 -17.59 19.54
C TYR A 292 4.07 -16.11 19.95
N LEU A 293 3.92 -15.23 18.96
CA LEU A 293 3.93 -13.78 19.18
C LEU A 293 2.73 -13.35 20.04
N PRO A 294 2.91 -12.38 20.95
CA PRO A 294 1.83 -11.88 21.80
C PRO A 294 0.75 -11.19 20.96
N ALA A 295 -0.48 -11.14 21.52
CA ALA A 295 -1.59 -10.38 20.94
C ALA A 295 -1.17 -8.94 20.61
N ARG A 296 -1.71 -8.39 19.53
CA ARG A 296 -1.42 -7.02 19.08
C ARG A 296 -2.70 -6.27 18.78
N PHE A 297 -2.70 -4.96 19.00
CA PHE A 297 -3.85 -4.09 18.67
C PHE A 297 -5.09 -4.37 19.52
N THR A 298 -4.94 -4.92 20.73
CA THR A 298 -6.09 -5.22 21.59
C THR A 298 -6.93 -3.99 21.96
N ASN A 299 -6.40 -2.77 21.78
CA ASN A 299 -7.12 -1.51 21.95
C ASN A 299 -7.73 -0.94 20.65
N TRP A 300 -7.41 -1.49 19.48
CA TRP A 300 -7.69 -0.79 18.22
C TRP A 300 -9.16 -0.78 17.83
N GLY A 301 -9.96 -1.71 18.38
CA GLY A 301 -11.42 -1.68 18.25
C GLY A 301 -12.08 -0.49 18.97
N GLU A 302 -11.35 0.19 19.87
CA GLU A 302 -11.82 1.40 20.57
C GLU A 302 -11.40 2.70 19.88
N VAL A 303 -10.67 2.61 18.76
CA VAL A 303 -10.35 3.80 17.98
C VAL A 303 -11.66 4.41 17.48
N THR A 304 -11.82 5.72 17.66
CA THR A 304 -13.02 6.43 17.20
C THR A 304 -13.13 6.27 15.69
N PRO A 305 -14.23 5.73 15.15
CA PRO A 305 -14.43 5.65 13.71
C PRO A 305 -14.36 7.02 13.03
N PHE A 306 -14.21 7.01 11.71
CA PHE A 306 -14.13 8.20 10.87
C PHE A 306 -15.51 8.61 10.35
N VAL A 307 -16.29 7.65 9.84
CA VAL A 307 -17.60 7.91 9.22
C VAL A 307 -18.69 7.10 9.87
N ILE A 308 -18.47 5.80 10.11
CA ILE A 308 -19.51 4.97 10.71
C ILE A 308 -19.79 5.39 12.17
N PRO A 309 -21.04 5.35 12.65
CA PRO A 309 -21.35 5.78 14.01
C PRO A 309 -20.73 4.88 15.09
N SER A 310 -20.69 3.57 14.84
CA SER A 310 -20.15 2.59 15.78
C SER A 310 -19.72 1.31 15.06
N VAL A 311 -18.58 0.74 15.46
CA VAL A 311 -18.17 -0.60 15.03
C VAL A 311 -19.11 -1.71 15.52
N LEU A 312 -19.90 -1.44 16.57
CA LEU A 312 -20.84 -2.41 17.13
C LEU A 312 -21.99 -2.72 16.17
N ASP A 313 -22.33 -1.78 15.28
CA ASP A 313 -23.39 -1.97 14.27
C ASP A 313 -22.97 -2.97 13.18
N TYR A 314 -21.66 -3.23 13.06
CA TYR A 314 -21.06 -4.15 12.10
C TYR A 314 -20.58 -5.45 12.74
N ARG A 315 -20.80 -5.65 14.03
CA ARG A 315 -20.39 -6.89 14.71
C ARG A 315 -21.32 -8.04 14.30
N THR A 316 -20.75 -9.06 13.67
CA THR A 316 -21.51 -10.19 13.12
C THR A 316 -21.85 -11.22 14.18
N ASP A 317 -22.68 -12.19 13.80
CA ASP A 317 -22.80 -13.44 14.56
C ASP A 317 -21.42 -14.13 14.67
N GLY A 318 -21.28 -14.99 15.68
CA GLY A 318 -20.04 -15.72 15.91
C GLY A 318 -19.74 -16.76 14.82
N PRO A 319 -18.49 -17.28 14.81
CA PRO A 319 -18.11 -18.35 13.90
C PRO A 319 -18.96 -19.62 14.14
N PRO A 320 -19.06 -20.53 13.15
CA PRO A 320 -19.79 -21.79 13.30
C PRO A 320 -19.31 -22.61 14.51
N ASP A 321 -20.24 -23.37 15.11
CA ASP A 321 -19.91 -24.32 16.19
C ASP A 321 -18.84 -25.32 15.70
N LEU A 322 -17.84 -25.61 16.54
CA LEU A 322 -16.75 -26.53 16.21
C LEU A 322 -17.25 -27.92 15.84
N THR A 323 -18.39 -28.36 16.37
CA THR A 323 -19.01 -29.66 16.07
C THR A 323 -19.88 -29.66 14.82
N SER A 324 -20.02 -28.51 14.14
CA SER A 324 -20.85 -28.38 12.94
C SER A 324 -20.18 -28.96 11.69
N GLU A 325 -21.02 -29.40 10.74
CA GLU A 325 -20.55 -29.84 9.42
C GLU A 325 -19.85 -28.70 8.65
N LEU A 326 -20.36 -27.46 8.76
CA LEU A 326 -19.78 -26.28 8.12
C LEU A 326 -18.35 -26.02 8.61
N TYR A 327 -18.12 -26.08 9.93
CA TYR A 327 -16.78 -25.95 10.49
C TYR A 327 -15.84 -27.03 9.95
N ALA A 328 -16.25 -28.31 9.98
CA ALA A 328 -15.42 -29.41 9.49
C ALA A 328 -15.06 -29.27 8.01
N GLN A 329 -16.02 -28.92 7.16
CA GLN A 329 -15.79 -28.71 5.73
C GLN A 329 -14.74 -27.61 5.49
N ASN A 330 -14.87 -26.48 6.21
CA ASN A 330 -14.00 -25.32 6.03
C ASN A 330 -12.60 -25.55 6.63
N LEU A 331 -12.48 -26.21 7.79
CA LEU A 331 -11.20 -26.62 8.35
C LEU A 331 -10.45 -27.55 7.38
N ASN A 332 -11.15 -28.54 6.81
CA ASN A 332 -10.57 -29.49 5.87
C ASN A 332 -10.18 -28.83 4.53
N GLU A 333 -10.94 -27.83 4.07
CA GLU A 333 -10.57 -27.02 2.91
C GLU A 333 -9.23 -26.30 3.15
N VAL A 334 -9.10 -25.59 4.28
CA VAL A 334 -7.86 -24.88 4.63
C VAL A 334 -6.71 -25.86 4.88
N LYS A 335 -6.98 -27.02 5.49
CA LYS A 335 -5.96 -28.06 5.68
C LYS A 335 -5.39 -28.56 4.36
N SER A 336 -6.27 -28.80 3.39
CA SER A 336 -5.93 -29.26 2.04
C SER A 336 -5.21 -28.18 1.24
N LEU A 337 -5.80 -27.00 1.11
CA LEU A 337 -5.34 -25.95 0.22
C LEU A 337 -4.31 -25.01 0.85
N GLY A 338 -4.27 -24.87 2.17
CA GLY A 338 -3.47 -23.87 2.87
C GLY A 338 -2.09 -24.36 3.33
N SER A 339 -1.81 -25.67 3.23
CA SER A 339 -0.54 -26.25 3.66
C SER A 339 0.67 -25.73 2.87
N LEU A 340 1.82 -25.52 3.50
CA LEU A 340 3.07 -25.19 2.79
C LEU A 340 3.38 -26.20 1.68
N ASN A 341 3.15 -27.48 1.96
CA ASN A 341 3.42 -28.60 1.05
C ASN A 341 2.13 -29.20 0.48
N SER A 342 1.12 -28.36 0.20
CA SER A 342 -0.15 -28.83 -0.35
C SER A 342 0.06 -29.61 -1.65
N LEU A 343 -0.59 -30.77 -1.75
CA LEU A 343 -0.63 -31.62 -2.96
C LEU A 343 -1.89 -31.36 -3.82
N THR A 344 -2.80 -30.52 -3.33
CA THR A 344 -4.11 -30.26 -3.93
C THR A 344 -4.26 -28.80 -4.39
N ARG A 345 -3.57 -27.86 -3.74
CA ARG A 345 -3.52 -26.45 -4.18
C ARG A 345 -2.87 -26.37 -5.56
N THR A 346 -3.54 -25.70 -6.48
CA THR A 346 -3.02 -25.51 -7.84
C THR A 346 -1.89 -24.47 -7.86
N PRO A 347 -1.07 -24.43 -8.94
CA PRO A 347 -0.11 -23.34 -9.14
C PRO A 347 -0.79 -21.96 -9.11
N GLU A 348 -1.94 -21.82 -9.78
CA GLU A 348 -2.74 -20.59 -9.78
C GLU A 348 -3.13 -20.14 -8.38
N GLN A 349 -3.64 -21.05 -7.54
CA GLN A 349 -4.00 -20.72 -6.17
C GLN A 349 -2.79 -20.32 -5.32
N THR A 350 -1.60 -20.86 -5.62
CA THR A 350 -0.36 -20.44 -4.96
C THR A 350 0.07 -19.05 -5.42
N GLU A 351 -0.12 -18.73 -6.71
CA GLU A 351 0.12 -17.40 -7.25
C GLU A 351 -0.81 -16.37 -6.60
N ILE A 352 -2.12 -16.64 -6.55
CA ILE A 352 -3.13 -15.81 -5.88
C ILE A 352 -2.77 -15.56 -4.40
N ALA A 353 -2.36 -16.60 -3.67
CA ALA A 353 -1.98 -16.48 -2.26
C ALA A 353 -0.82 -15.51 -2.04
N LYS A 354 0.16 -15.50 -2.96
CA LYS A 354 1.33 -14.62 -2.91
C LYS A 354 1.02 -13.23 -3.45
N PHE A 355 0.23 -13.12 -4.52
CA PHE A 355 -0.11 -11.85 -5.14
C PHE A 355 -0.81 -10.91 -4.15
N TRP A 356 -1.68 -11.47 -3.28
CA TRP A 356 -2.45 -10.72 -2.28
C TRP A 356 -1.89 -10.85 -0.85
N SER A 357 -0.60 -11.18 -0.66
CA SER A 357 -0.09 -11.47 0.68
C SER A 357 0.03 -10.26 1.59
N PHE A 358 0.74 -9.22 1.15
CA PHE A 358 0.94 -7.90 1.78
C PHE A 358 1.14 -7.88 3.31
N ASP A 359 1.65 -8.98 3.88
CA ASP A 359 1.76 -9.19 5.32
C ASP A 359 3.22 -9.20 5.81
N HIS A 360 4.18 -8.92 4.94
CA HIS A 360 5.59 -8.83 5.32
C HIS A 360 5.96 -7.41 5.80
N PRO A 361 7.01 -7.27 6.64
CA PRO A 361 7.58 -5.95 6.93
C PRO A 361 7.97 -5.24 5.64
N TYR A 362 7.81 -3.92 5.58
CA TYR A 362 8.13 -3.10 4.39
C TYR A 362 7.16 -3.23 3.20
N SER A 363 6.00 -3.82 3.42
CA SER A 363 4.87 -3.79 2.49
C SER A 363 3.91 -2.63 2.85
N PHE A 364 3.25 -2.03 1.87
CA PHE A 364 2.19 -1.03 2.11
C PHE A 364 0.85 -1.68 2.50
N SER A 365 0.84 -2.97 2.86
CA SER A 365 -0.33 -3.74 3.29
C SER A 365 -1.46 -3.81 2.23
N ILE A 366 -2.49 -4.61 2.50
CA ILE A 366 -3.65 -4.70 1.60
C ILE A 366 -4.33 -3.33 1.40
N GLN A 367 -4.28 -2.46 2.41
CA GLN A 367 -4.82 -1.10 2.33
C GLN A 367 -4.11 -0.24 1.29
N GLY A 368 -2.77 -0.29 1.27
CA GLY A 368 -1.99 0.44 0.27
C GLY A 368 -2.16 -0.15 -1.12
N PHE A 369 -2.42 -1.46 -1.22
CA PHE A 369 -2.63 -2.09 -2.52
C PHE A 369 -3.92 -1.62 -3.21
N TRP A 370 -5.00 -1.48 -2.44
CA TRP A 370 -6.23 -0.85 -2.95
C TRP A 370 -6.04 0.62 -3.33
N ASN A 371 -5.18 1.35 -2.61
CA ASN A 371 -4.78 2.71 -3.01
C ASN A 371 -4.01 2.71 -4.34
N LYS A 372 -3.07 1.77 -4.54
CA LYS A 372 -2.34 1.62 -5.82
C LYS A 372 -3.31 1.31 -6.98
N ILE A 373 -4.24 0.38 -6.79
CA ILE A 373 -5.26 0.06 -7.80
C ILE A 373 -6.08 1.32 -8.13
N GLY A 374 -6.54 2.04 -7.11
CA GLY A 374 -7.29 3.28 -7.29
C GLY A 374 -6.49 4.37 -8.02
N GLU A 375 -5.19 4.47 -7.74
CA GLU A 375 -4.26 5.38 -8.41
C GLU A 375 -4.10 5.09 -9.90
N GLU A 376 -3.85 3.82 -10.26
CA GLU A 376 -3.74 3.37 -11.65
C GLU A 376 -5.01 3.70 -12.46
N ILE A 377 -6.18 3.51 -11.84
CA ILE A 377 -7.47 3.75 -12.49
C ILE A 377 -7.77 5.24 -12.60
N ALA A 378 -7.56 6.01 -11.53
CA ALA A 378 -7.76 7.45 -11.51
C ALA A 378 -6.93 8.16 -12.60
N LEU A 379 -5.69 7.71 -12.80
CA LEU A 379 -4.83 8.17 -13.89
C LEU A 379 -5.38 7.83 -15.27
N LYS A 380 -5.81 6.58 -15.46
CA LYS A 380 -6.36 6.09 -16.73
C LYS A 380 -7.65 6.84 -17.11
N GLU A 381 -8.52 7.13 -16.15
CA GLU A 381 -9.78 7.85 -16.38
C GLU A 381 -9.57 9.37 -16.55
N GLY A 382 -8.41 9.91 -16.16
CA GLY A 382 -8.12 11.33 -16.27
C GLY A 382 -8.95 12.18 -15.32
N ASN A 383 -9.20 11.68 -14.11
CA ASN A 383 -9.94 12.38 -13.06
C ASN A 383 -9.40 13.78 -12.80
N THR A 384 -10.28 14.70 -12.44
CA THR A 384 -9.90 16.04 -11.95
C THR A 384 -9.29 15.97 -10.55
N LEU A 385 -8.61 17.05 -10.15
CA LEU A 385 -7.99 17.18 -8.84
C LEU A 385 -8.97 16.93 -7.68
N VAL A 386 -10.19 17.50 -7.75
CA VAL A 386 -11.20 17.32 -6.70
C VAL A 386 -11.82 15.92 -6.70
N GLU A 387 -11.94 15.30 -7.88
CA GLU A 387 -12.39 13.91 -8.00
C GLU A 387 -11.38 12.96 -7.35
N ASN A 388 -10.08 13.13 -7.63
CA ASN A 388 -9.02 12.35 -6.98
C ASN A 388 -8.99 12.58 -5.48
N ALA A 389 -9.08 13.84 -5.03
CA ALA A 389 -9.12 14.16 -3.61
C ALA A 389 -10.32 13.50 -2.90
N ARG A 390 -11.51 13.49 -3.52
CA ARG A 390 -12.70 12.83 -3.00
C ARG A 390 -12.57 11.31 -2.98
N PHE A 391 -12.11 10.72 -4.09
CA PHE A 391 -11.96 9.28 -4.24
C PHE A 391 -11.03 8.70 -3.17
N PHE A 392 -9.81 9.23 -3.04
CA PHE A 392 -8.86 8.73 -2.06
C PHE A 392 -9.29 9.00 -0.60
N ALA A 393 -10.03 10.08 -0.35
CA ALA A 393 -10.62 10.31 0.97
C ALA A 393 -11.68 9.24 1.29
N LEU A 394 -12.65 8.98 0.41
CA LEU A 394 -13.66 7.93 0.63
C LEU A 394 -13.02 6.56 0.82
N LEU A 395 -12.07 6.19 -0.04
CA LEU A 395 -11.38 4.91 0.01
C LEU A 395 -10.72 4.70 1.38
N ASN A 396 -9.96 5.69 1.84
CA ASN A 396 -9.20 5.53 3.08
C ASN A 396 -10.06 5.72 4.34
N LEU A 397 -11.13 6.52 4.30
CA LEU A 397 -12.13 6.57 5.38
C LEU A 397 -12.80 5.20 5.55
N ALA A 398 -13.23 4.56 4.46
CA ALA A 398 -13.83 3.22 4.48
C ALA A 398 -12.83 2.15 4.98
N GLN A 399 -11.61 2.15 4.45
CA GLN A 399 -10.58 1.20 4.87
C GLN A 399 -10.16 1.38 6.35
N ALA A 400 -10.16 2.61 6.87
CA ALA A 400 -9.88 2.85 8.28
C ALA A 400 -11.00 2.30 9.18
N ASP A 401 -12.26 2.57 8.85
CA ASP A 401 -13.41 2.06 9.61
C ASP A 401 -13.52 0.53 9.54
N ALA A 402 -13.22 -0.07 8.39
CA ALA A 402 -13.08 -1.52 8.26
C ALA A 402 -11.95 -2.07 9.16
N GLY A 403 -10.82 -1.36 9.26
CA GLY A 403 -9.69 -1.71 10.12
C GLY A 403 -9.99 -1.64 11.62
N ILE A 404 -10.86 -0.72 12.05
CA ILE A 404 -11.32 -0.62 13.45
C ILE A 404 -12.32 -1.77 13.72
N THR A 405 -13.30 -1.95 12.83
CA THR A 405 -14.34 -2.98 12.92
C THR A 405 -13.78 -4.40 13.01
N VAL A 406 -12.77 -4.72 12.20
CA VAL A 406 -12.16 -6.05 12.21
C VAL A 406 -11.44 -6.35 13.52
N ILE A 407 -10.78 -5.35 14.13
CA ILE A 407 -10.05 -5.58 15.38
C ILE A 407 -11.02 -5.73 16.55
N ASP A 408 -12.07 -4.91 16.60
CA ASP A 408 -13.19 -5.09 17.55
C ASP A 408 -13.74 -6.53 17.49
N SER A 409 -14.14 -6.96 16.29
CA SER A 409 -14.75 -8.27 16.08
C SER A 409 -13.79 -9.42 16.42
N LYS A 410 -12.51 -9.30 16.05
CA LYS A 410 -11.47 -10.30 16.37
C LYS A 410 -11.35 -10.57 17.85
N TYR A 411 -11.24 -9.52 18.65
CA TYR A 411 -11.09 -9.67 20.10
C TYR A 411 -12.41 -10.01 20.80
N PHE A 412 -13.55 -9.62 20.23
CA PHE A 412 -14.86 -10.04 20.72
C PHE A 412 -15.12 -11.54 20.52
N HIS A 413 -14.89 -12.08 19.32
CA HIS A 413 -15.17 -13.50 19.01
C HIS A 413 -14.05 -14.45 19.45
N ASN A 414 -12.82 -13.95 19.61
CA ASN A 414 -11.70 -14.71 20.15
C ASN A 414 -11.43 -16.06 19.45
N PHE A 415 -11.61 -16.14 18.13
CA PHE A 415 -11.56 -17.42 17.42
C PHE A 415 -10.15 -17.84 17.01
N TRP A 416 -9.82 -19.12 17.19
CA TRP A 416 -8.51 -19.69 16.86
C TRP A 416 -8.19 -19.71 15.35
N ARG A 417 -6.90 -19.62 15.03
CA ARG A 417 -6.39 -19.66 13.65
C ARG A 417 -6.33 -21.11 13.12
N PRO A 418 -6.38 -21.33 11.78
CA PRO A 418 -6.30 -22.66 11.20
C PRO A 418 -5.05 -23.44 11.62
N ILE A 419 -3.91 -22.75 11.79
CA ILE A 419 -2.67 -23.37 12.28
C ILE A 419 -2.86 -24.07 13.63
N THR A 420 -3.58 -23.48 14.58
CA THR A 420 -3.88 -24.13 15.87
C THR A 420 -4.94 -25.21 15.68
N ALA A 421 -6.04 -24.86 15.03
CA ALA A 421 -7.18 -25.74 14.85
C ALA A 421 -6.82 -27.06 14.14
N ILE A 422 -6.04 -27.02 13.06
CA ILE A 422 -5.64 -28.21 12.29
C ILE A 422 -4.68 -29.09 13.11
N ARG A 423 -3.77 -28.48 13.88
CA ARG A 423 -2.80 -29.22 14.70
C ARG A 423 -3.46 -29.89 15.91
N GLU A 424 -4.55 -29.30 16.41
CA GLU A 424 -5.28 -29.74 17.61
C GLU A 424 -6.71 -30.23 17.27
N ALA A 425 -6.99 -30.63 16.02
CA ALA A 425 -8.35 -30.98 15.60
C ALA A 425 -8.93 -32.21 16.32
N ASP A 426 -8.12 -33.01 17.01
CA ASP A 426 -8.59 -34.08 17.89
C ASP A 426 -9.23 -33.58 19.20
N THR A 427 -9.19 -32.26 19.45
CA THR A 427 -9.73 -31.61 20.65
C THR A 427 -11.04 -30.86 20.42
N ASP A 428 -11.44 -30.65 19.16
CA ASP A 428 -12.60 -29.81 18.79
C ASP A 428 -13.97 -30.51 18.98
N GLY A 429 -13.97 -31.82 19.24
CA GLY A 429 -15.17 -32.63 19.43
C GLY A 429 -15.89 -33.01 18.14
N ASN A 430 -15.30 -32.76 16.97
CA ASN A 430 -15.88 -33.02 15.67
C ASN A 430 -15.30 -34.33 15.06
N PRO A 431 -16.13 -35.34 14.75
CA PRO A 431 -15.64 -36.60 14.17
C PRO A 431 -15.16 -36.46 12.72
N ASP A 432 -15.49 -35.36 12.04
CA ASP A 432 -15.17 -35.11 10.62
C ASP A 432 -13.89 -34.27 10.45
N THR A 433 -13.21 -33.93 11.54
CA THR A 433 -11.90 -33.27 11.53
C THR A 433 -10.82 -34.26 11.99
N VAL A 434 -9.60 -34.05 11.51
CA VAL A 434 -8.46 -34.95 11.82
C VAL A 434 -7.26 -34.08 12.13
N ALA A 435 -6.63 -34.30 13.30
CA ALA A 435 -5.42 -33.57 13.68
C ALA A 435 -4.27 -33.84 12.71
N ASP A 436 -3.48 -32.81 12.44
CA ASP A 436 -2.18 -32.91 11.78
C ASP A 436 -1.16 -32.06 12.55
N PRO A 437 -0.47 -32.67 13.54
CA PRO A 437 0.48 -31.97 14.39
C PRO A 437 1.72 -31.43 13.67
N ASP A 438 1.93 -31.77 12.40
CA ASP A 438 3.06 -31.27 11.60
C ASP A 438 2.61 -30.25 10.55
N TRP A 439 1.30 -29.93 10.49
CA TRP A 439 0.76 -28.96 9.55
C TRP A 439 1.33 -27.57 9.81
N ILE A 440 1.70 -26.90 8.71
CA ILE A 440 2.17 -25.52 8.63
C ILE A 440 1.53 -24.83 7.44
N SER A 441 1.16 -23.56 7.60
CA SER A 441 0.54 -22.76 6.54
C SER A 441 1.56 -22.35 5.47
N LEU A 442 1.08 -22.07 4.26
CA LEU A 442 1.90 -21.53 3.17
C LEU A 442 2.52 -20.18 3.55
N ILE A 443 1.71 -19.30 4.14
CA ILE A 443 2.14 -17.99 4.63
C ILE A 443 2.02 -18.01 6.15
N ASN A 444 3.10 -17.63 6.84
CA ASN A 444 3.21 -17.78 8.29
C ASN A 444 2.99 -16.45 9.01
N LEU A 445 1.73 -16.05 9.23
CA LEU A 445 1.42 -14.73 9.77
C LEU A 445 0.23 -14.68 10.72
N SER A 446 0.30 -13.62 11.53
CA SER A 446 -0.71 -13.03 12.40
C SER A 446 -0.66 -13.42 13.89
N SER A 447 -0.67 -12.37 14.71
CA SER A 447 -0.73 -12.40 16.18
C SER A 447 -2.06 -11.83 16.68
N THR A 448 -3.13 -12.02 15.90
CA THR A 448 -4.50 -11.63 16.23
C THR A 448 -5.46 -12.81 16.03
N PRO A 449 -6.63 -12.81 16.71
CA PRO A 449 -7.71 -13.76 16.47
C PRO A 449 -8.11 -13.87 15.00
N GLU A 450 -8.73 -14.98 14.63
CA GLU A 450 -9.02 -15.32 13.24
C GLU A 450 -10.25 -14.59 12.69
N TYR A 451 -11.36 -14.59 13.44
CA TYR A 451 -12.67 -14.18 12.94
C TYR A 451 -13.04 -12.78 13.45
N ILE A 452 -13.41 -11.81 12.60
CA ILE A 452 -13.57 -11.85 11.14
C ILE A 452 -12.25 -11.60 10.38
N GLY A 453 -12.25 -11.72 9.05
CA GLY A 453 -11.10 -11.63 8.16
C GLY A 453 -10.74 -10.20 7.76
N GLY A 454 -9.56 -9.73 8.16
CA GLY A 454 -9.12 -8.34 7.92
C GLY A 454 -8.85 -8.00 6.46
N HIS A 455 -8.28 -8.93 5.68
CA HIS A 455 -8.11 -8.72 4.23
C HIS A 455 -9.44 -8.60 3.51
N SER A 456 -10.42 -9.43 3.89
CA SER A 456 -11.72 -9.49 3.23
C SER A 456 -12.60 -8.28 3.49
N ILE A 457 -12.69 -7.80 4.73
CA ILE A 457 -13.48 -6.60 5.04
C ILE A 457 -12.86 -5.33 4.43
N VAL A 458 -11.52 -5.23 4.38
CA VAL A 458 -10.85 -4.13 3.69
C VAL A 458 -11.08 -4.22 2.18
N ALA A 459 -11.03 -5.41 1.60
CA ALA A 459 -11.33 -5.61 0.18
C ALA A 459 -12.78 -5.21 -0.16
N GLY A 460 -13.77 -5.67 0.62
CA GLY A 460 -15.17 -5.29 0.40
C GLY A 460 -15.38 -3.78 0.51
N ALA A 461 -14.77 -3.13 1.51
CA ALA A 461 -14.87 -1.69 1.68
C ALA A 461 -14.25 -0.91 0.52
N ALA A 462 -13.11 -1.38 0.00
CA ALA A 462 -12.48 -0.78 -1.18
C ALA A 462 -13.31 -1.00 -2.45
N VAL A 463 -13.86 -2.20 -2.65
CA VAL A 463 -14.74 -2.54 -3.78
C VAL A 463 -15.94 -1.61 -3.82
N ALA A 464 -16.67 -1.45 -2.71
CA ALA A 464 -17.83 -0.56 -2.66
C ALA A 464 -17.51 0.89 -3.05
N VAL A 465 -16.35 1.42 -2.62
CA VAL A 465 -15.91 2.77 -3.02
C VAL A 465 -15.52 2.84 -4.50
N LEU A 466 -14.80 1.84 -5.01
CA LEU A 466 -14.40 1.78 -6.41
C LEU A 466 -15.62 1.67 -7.34
N GLU A 467 -16.60 0.86 -6.97
CA GLU A 467 -17.83 0.66 -7.73
C GLU A 467 -18.73 1.91 -7.70
N ASP A 468 -18.86 2.60 -6.56
CA ASP A 468 -19.57 3.89 -6.49
C ASP A 468 -18.93 4.94 -7.41
N PHE A 469 -17.60 4.97 -7.48
CA PHE A 469 -16.87 6.02 -8.19
C PHE A 469 -16.70 5.74 -9.69
N PHE A 470 -16.40 4.50 -10.08
CA PHE A 470 -16.05 4.12 -11.46
C PHE A 470 -17.07 3.19 -12.13
N GLY A 471 -18.05 2.70 -11.37
CA GLY A 471 -19.06 1.73 -11.83
C GLY A 471 -18.69 0.27 -11.56
N GLU A 472 -19.70 -0.58 -11.46
CA GLU A 472 -19.59 -2.02 -11.16
C GLU A 472 -18.91 -2.82 -12.31
N ASP A 473 -19.22 -2.47 -13.56
CA ASP A 473 -18.72 -3.14 -14.76
C ASP A 473 -17.37 -2.53 -15.24
N TYR A 474 -16.36 -2.53 -14.37
CA TYR A 474 -15.03 -1.96 -14.68
C TYR A 474 -13.93 -3.02 -14.76
N SER A 475 -13.39 -3.24 -15.97
CA SER A 475 -12.27 -4.15 -16.19
C SER A 475 -10.92 -3.45 -16.08
N PHE A 476 -9.98 -4.08 -15.37
CA PHE A 476 -8.64 -3.54 -15.15
C PHE A 476 -7.60 -4.64 -15.00
N SER A 477 -6.33 -4.24 -15.10
CA SER A 477 -5.18 -5.10 -14.80
C SER A 477 -4.30 -4.39 -13.79
N THR A 478 -3.65 -5.15 -12.91
CA THR A 478 -2.70 -4.60 -11.94
C THR A 478 -1.56 -5.59 -11.64
N THR A 479 -0.48 -5.06 -11.08
CA THR A 479 0.72 -5.79 -10.66
C THR A 479 0.87 -5.73 -9.14
N SER A 480 1.48 -6.75 -8.53
CA SER A 480 1.73 -6.81 -7.09
C SER A 480 3.22 -6.82 -6.78
N SER A 481 3.65 -5.97 -5.84
CA SER A 481 5.03 -5.96 -5.34
C SER A 481 5.42 -7.24 -4.61
N GLU A 482 4.44 -8.01 -4.14
CA GLU A 482 4.66 -9.32 -3.53
C GLU A 482 5.08 -10.37 -4.58
N LEU A 483 4.79 -10.10 -5.85
CA LEU A 483 5.09 -10.99 -6.97
C LEU A 483 5.47 -10.21 -8.24
N PRO A 484 6.66 -9.58 -8.28
CA PRO A 484 7.10 -8.75 -9.40
C PRO A 484 7.06 -9.50 -10.73
N GLY A 485 6.59 -8.81 -11.77
CA GLY A 485 6.42 -9.37 -13.11
C GLY A 485 5.15 -10.19 -13.35
N VAL A 486 4.32 -10.42 -12.33
CA VAL A 486 2.99 -11.02 -12.50
C VAL A 486 1.94 -9.93 -12.66
N VAL A 487 1.15 -10.06 -13.73
CA VAL A 487 0.00 -9.20 -14.04
C VAL A 487 -1.26 -10.02 -13.85
N ARG A 488 -2.22 -9.48 -13.10
CA ARG A 488 -3.57 -10.06 -12.97
C ARG A 488 -4.58 -9.12 -13.59
N SER A 489 -5.59 -9.69 -14.24
CA SER A 489 -6.66 -8.95 -14.92
C SER A 489 -7.99 -9.40 -14.38
N TYR A 490 -8.89 -8.45 -14.17
CA TYR A 490 -10.21 -8.66 -13.61
C TYR A 490 -11.25 -7.99 -14.49
N ASP A 491 -12.41 -8.62 -14.62
CA ASP A 491 -13.54 -8.07 -15.35
C ASP A 491 -14.33 -7.06 -14.50
N SER A 492 -14.16 -7.07 -13.16
CA SER A 492 -14.80 -6.18 -12.19
C SER A 492 -13.97 -5.99 -10.90
N PHE A 493 -14.30 -4.97 -10.11
CA PHE A 493 -13.75 -4.78 -8.76
C PHE A 493 -14.18 -5.91 -7.81
N TYR A 494 -15.44 -6.32 -7.87
CA TYR A 494 -15.96 -7.44 -7.10
C TYR A 494 -15.14 -8.73 -7.32
N GLU A 495 -14.77 -9.05 -8.56
CA GLU A 495 -13.91 -10.22 -8.86
C GLU A 495 -12.55 -10.11 -8.17
N ALA A 496 -11.90 -8.94 -8.25
CA ALA A 496 -10.62 -8.70 -7.58
C ALA A 496 -10.76 -8.82 -6.04
N GLY A 497 -11.83 -8.28 -5.47
CA GLY A 497 -12.11 -8.33 -4.03
C GLY A 497 -12.40 -9.75 -3.51
N LEU A 498 -13.14 -10.54 -4.28
CA LEU A 498 -13.32 -11.97 -4.01
C LEU A 498 -11.99 -12.69 -4.06
N GLU A 499 -11.18 -12.50 -5.10
CA GLU A 499 -9.89 -13.17 -5.22
C GLU A 499 -8.94 -12.79 -4.07
N ALA A 500 -8.87 -11.51 -3.72
CA ALA A 500 -8.11 -11.02 -2.57
C ALA A 500 -8.50 -11.74 -1.28
N SER A 501 -9.79 -12.02 -1.12
CA SER A 501 -10.29 -12.75 0.04
C SER A 501 -10.03 -14.27 -0.02
N LEU A 502 -10.21 -14.89 -1.19
CA LEU A 502 -9.93 -16.31 -1.43
C LEU A 502 -8.45 -16.64 -1.19
N SER A 503 -7.56 -15.69 -1.51
CA SER A 503 -6.12 -15.83 -1.32
C SER A 503 -5.75 -16.27 0.11
N ARG A 504 -6.56 -15.89 1.10
CA ARG A 504 -6.30 -16.13 2.52
C ARG A 504 -6.52 -17.59 2.92
N ILE A 505 -7.35 -18.31 2.18
CA ILE A 505 -7.57 -19.76 2.35
C ILE A 505 -6.40 -20.51 1.73
N TYR A 506 -5.98 -20.10 0.52
CA TYR A 506 -4.82 -20.68 -0.17
C TYR A 506 -3.50 -20.45 0.60
N ALA A 507 -3.42 -19.33 1.32
CA ALA A 507 -2.34 -19.00 2.23
C ALA A 507 -2.35 -19.80 3.56
N GLY A 508 -3.47 -20.44 3.91
CA GLY A 508 -3.64 -21.20 5.15
C GLY A 508 -3.98 -20.36 6.38
N LEU A 509 -4.62 -19.20 6.21
CA LEU A 509 -4.75 -18.19 7.26
C LEU A 509 -6.17 -17.94 7.76
N HIS A 510 -7.17 -18.20 6.91
CA HIS A 510 -8.58 -17.92 7.18
C HIS A 510 -9.48 -19.03 6.65
N TYR A 511 -10.68 -19.16 7.22
CA TYR A 511 -11.72 -20.09 6.77
C TYR A 511 -12.64 -19.46 5.71
N ARG A 512 -13.37 -20.32 4.97
CA ARG A 512 -14.38 -19.92 3.99
C ARG A 512 -15.54 -19.13 4.60
N PHE A 513 -16.10 -19.59 5.72
CA PHE A 513 -17.13 -18.86 6.45
C PHE A 513 -16.64 -17.49 6.94
N THR A 514 -15.34 -17.35 7.24
CA THR A 514 -14.76 -16.06 7.62
C THR A 514 -14.79 -15.11 6.44
N HIS A 515 -14.32 -15.55 5.28
CA HIS A 515 -14.34 -14.76 4.05
C HIS A 515 -15.75 -14.27 3.69
N GLU A 516 -16.72 -15.19 3.61
CA GLU A 516 -18.06 -14.89 3.11
C GLU A 516 -18.75 -13.80 3.94
N VAL A 517 -18.61 -13.86 5.27
CA VAL A 517 -19.15 -12.82 6.15
C VAL A 517 -18.34 -11.53 6.06
N SER A 518 -17.01 -11.62 6.04
CA SER A 518 -16.16 -10.43 6.13
C SER A 518 -16.20 -9.56 4.88
N PHE A 519 -16.26 -10.17 3.69
CA PHE A 519 -16.28 -9.42 2.44
C PHE A 519 -17.57 -8.63 2.30
N GLY A 520 -18.73 -9.27 2.46
CA GLY A 520 -20.03 -8.59 2.40
C GLY A 520 -20.23 -7.54 3.50
N LEU A 521 -19.67 -7.75 4.69
CA LEU A 521 -19.65 -6.72 5.73
C LEU A 521 -18.80 -5.51 5.32
N GLY A 522 -17.69 -5.76 4.63
CA GLY A 522 -16.84 -4.71 4.07
C GLY A 522 -17.57 -3.89 3.01
N GLU A 523 -18.27 -4.56 2.10
CA GLU A 523 -19.10 -3.90 1.08
C GLU A 523 -20.14 -2.99 1.73
N MET A 524 -20.92 -3.50 2.69
CA MET A 524 -21.91 -2.72 3.43
C MET A 524 -21.28 -1.50 4.13
N LEU A 525 -20.12 -1.67 4.77
CA LEU A 525 -19.42 -0.57 5.42
C LEU A 525 -18.96 0.48 4.41
N GLY A 526 -18.40 0.06 3.27
CA GLY A 526 -17.97 0.98 2.22
C GLY A 526 -19.14 1.73 1.59
N GLU A 527 -20.27 1.05 1.36
CA GLU A 527 -21.54 1.65 0.93
C GLU A 527 -22.03 2.72 1.91
N ASP A 528 -22.01 2.43 3.21
CA ASP A 528 -22.38 3.40 4.24
C ASP A 528 -21.44 4.62 4.23
N VAL A 529 -20.14 4.42 3.98
CA VAL A 529 -19.20 5.55 3.86
C VAL A 529 -19.53 6.44 2.67
N VAL A 530 -19.71 5.89 1.47
CA VAL A 530 -20.01 6.70 0.27
C VAL A 530 -21.38 7.38 0.33
N GLN A 531 -22.34 6.78 1.04
CA GLN A 531 -23.68 7.35 1.21
C GLN A 531 -23.76 8.45 2.29
N ASN A 532 -22.80 8.50 3.21
CA ASN A 532 -22.86 9.42 4.36
C ASN A 532 -21.72 10.44 4.41
N ALA A 533 -20.65 10.28 3.63
CA ALA A 533 -19.52 11.21 3.59
C ALA A 533 -19.32 11.84 2.21
N LEU A 534 -18.79 13.07 2.19
CA LEU A 534 -18.33 13.76 0.98
C LEU A 534 -19.37 13.86 -0.13
N LEU A 535 -20.65 14.02 0.26
CA LEU A 535 -21.77 14.05 -0.66
C LEU A 535 -21.73 15.30 -1.55
N PRO A 536 -22.24 15.24 -2.79
CA PRO A 536 -22.44 16.43 -3.62
C PRO A 536 -23.27 17.47 -2.87
N THR A 537 -22.90 18.74 -2.99
CA THR A 537 -23.63 19.84 -2.31
C THR A 537 -25.10 19.93 -2.73
N ASP A 538 -25.42 19.52 -3.97
CA ASP A 538 -26.80 19.48 -4.47
C ASP A 538 -27.67 18.38 -3.83
N SER A 539 -27.08 17.36 -3.22
CA SER A 539 -27.81 16.29 -2.53
C SER A 539 -28.56 16.80 -1.28
N LEU A 540 -28.10 17.88 -0.65
CA LEU A 540 -28.80 18.56 0.45
C LEU A 540 -30.10 19.25 -0.02
N ASN A 541 -30.16 19.73 -1.26
CA ASN A 541 -31.36 20.37 -1.81
C ASN A 541 -32.51 19.36 -2.00
N ALA A 542 -32.18 18.11 -2.30
CA ALA A 542 -33.16 17.01 -2.43
C ALA A 542 -33.68 16.52 -1.06
N LEU A 543 -32.82 16.42 -0.04
CA LEU A 543 -33.23 16.01 1.32
C LEU A 543 -34.02 17.10 2.07
N ASN A 544 -33.68 18.38 1.86
CA ASN A 544 -34.44 19.48 2.44
C ASN A 544 -35.81 19.70 1.75
N THR A 545 -35.98 19.29 0.50
CA THR A 545 -37.30 19.30 -0.16
C THR A 545 -38.16 18.10 0.22
N ALA A 546 -37.56 16.95 0.55
CA ALA A 546 -38.28 15.77 1.03
C ALA A 546 -38.85 15.93 2.46
N ASN A 547 -38.20 16.71 3.33
CA ASN A 547 -38.65 16.98 4.70
C ASN A 547 -39.67 18.15 4.81
N ILE A 548 -40.09 18.75 3.69
CA ILE A 548 -41.07 19.86 3.64
C ILE A 548 -42.39 19.43 2.97
N ILE A 549 -42.59 18.14 2.64
CA ILE A 549 -43.84 17.62 2.04
C ILE A 549 -44.66 16.82 3.05
#